data_AF-A0A9W8G6L6-F1
#
_entry.id   AF-A0A9W8G6L6-F1
#
_cell.length_a   1.000
_cell.length_b   1.000
_cell.length_c   1.000
_cell.angle_alpha   90.00
_cell.angle_beta   90.00
_cell.angle_gamma   90.00
#
_symmetry.space_group_name_H-M   'P 1'
#
loop_
_entity.id
_entity.type
_entity.pdbx_description
1 polymer ?
#
loop_
_entity_poly.entity_id
_entity_poly.type
_entity_poly.pdbx_seq_one_letter_code
_entity_poly.pdbx_strand_id
1 'polypeptide(L)'
;MVYPMRMVGWDDSSIKYLEIGNPFLWWGSATVCLLFPLQLFYWLVCWQRKCLNWRTASFREYIDGAMILWGGWALHYLPFFAMGRVTYIHHYLPALYFGILFLAYQIYNVSAWYLSERSLRRVLFACCVTVLFGFWWFSPLTYGWDKPITDLKGMQWASSWPVYEDEFEL
;
A
#
# COMPACT_ATOMS: atom_id res chain seq x y z
N MET A 1 -5.36 5.97 -0.45
CA MET A 1 -4.96 7.05 0.47
C MET A 1 -5.02 8.41 -0.23
N VAL A 2 -6.10 8.65 -0.96
CA VAL A 2 -6.35 9.96 -1.58
C VAL A 2 -7.27 10.76 -0.65
N TYR A 3 -8.27 10.09 -0.07
CA TYR A 3 -9.22 10.70 0.87
C TYR A 3 -9.22 9.92 2.19
N PRO A 4 -8.42 10.33 3.19
CA PRO A 4 -8.51 9.79 4.54
C PRO A 4 -9.75 10.37 5.27
N MET A 5 -10.19 9.70 6.33
CA MET A 5 -11.44 10.04 7.03
C MET A 5 -11.19 10.55 8.44
N ARG A 6 -11.85 11.65 8.82
CA ARG A 6 -11.90 12.16 10.19
C ARG A 6 -12.83 11.27 11.01
N MET A 7 -12.34 10.71 12.11
CA MET A 7 -13.12 9.77 12.94
C MET A 7 -13.93 10.46 14.05
N VAL A 8 -13.64 11.73 14.31
CA VAL A 8 -14.15 12.53 15.43
C VAL A 8 -14.41 13.96 14.96
N GLY A 9 -15.02 14.77 15.82
CA GLY A 9 -15.07 16.22 15.61
C GLY A 9 -13.67 16.80 15.44
N TRP A 10 -13.54 17.84 14.63
CA TRP A 10 -12.26 18.45 14.29
C TRP A 10 -12.12 19.84 14.94
N ASP A 11 -12.58 19.96 16.18
CA ASP A 11 -12.50 21.20 16.96
C ASP A 11 -11.20 21.25 17.81
N ASP A 12 -10.81 22.45 18.22
CA ASP A 12 -9.56 22.67 18.97
C ASP A 12 -9.54 21.94 20.33
N SER A 13 -10.70 21.70 20.94
CA SER A 13 -10.84 21.08 22.27
C SER A 13 -10.89 19.54 22.25
N SER A 14 -11.10 18.94 21.08
CA SER A 14 -11.18 17.50 20.87
C SER A 14 -9.80 16.88 20.65
N ILE A 15 -9.67 15.58 20.94
CA ILE A 15 -8.51 14.79 20.52
C ILE A 15 -8.75 14.33 19.08
N LYS A 16 -7.82 14.62 18.18
CA LYS A 16 -7.99 14.41 16.73
C LYS A 16 -7.49 13.01 16.34
N TYR A 17 -8.33 12.25 15.65
CA TYR A 17 -8.02 10.91 15.13
C TYR A 17 -8.35 10.83 13.65
N LEU A 18 -7.34 10.58 12.81
CA LEU A 18 -7.51 10.47 11.35
C LEU A 18 -7.32 9.01 10.92
N GLU A 19 -8.30 8.45 10.23
CA GLU A 19 -8.18 7.14 9.61
C GLU A 19 -7.33 7.26 8.34
N ILE A 20 -6.02 7.13 8.54
CA ILE A 20 -5.00 7.25 7.52
C ILE A 20 -3.97 6.11 7.67
N GLY A 21 -3.61 5.47 6.56
CA GLY A 21 -2.61 4.40 6.56
C GLY A 21 -1.16 4.93 6.56
N ASN A 22 -0.19 4.03 6.39
CA ASN A 22 1.19 4.43 6.07
C ASN A 22 1.30 4.70 4.55
N PRO A 23 1.72 5.90 4.08
CA PRO A 23 1.74 6.22 2.65
C PRO A 23 2.64 5.31 1.82
N PHE A 24 3.78 4.91 2.35
CA PHE A 24 4.71 4.04 1.66
C PHE A 24 4.10 2.66 1.42
N LEU A 25 3.43 2.10 2.44
CA LEU A 25 2.73 0.82 2.30
C LEU A 25 1.53 0.94 1.38
N TRP A 26 0.75 2.02 1.50
CA TRP A 26 -0.46 2.21 0.71
C TRP A 26 -0.15 2.38 -0.77
N TRP A 27 0.73 3.31 -1.12
CA TRP A 27 1.08 3.56 -2.51
C TRP A 27 1.94 2.43 -3.07
N GLY A 28 2.89 1.91 -2.31
CA GLY A 28 3.71 0.78 -2.72
C GLY A 28 2.87 -0.45 -3.07
N SER A 29 1.95 -0.84 -2.19
CA SER A 29 1.06 -2.00 -2.42
C SER A 29 0.12 -1.77 -3.60
N ALA A 30 -0.46 -0.58 -3.73
CA ALA A 30 -1.28 -0.22 -4.87
C ALA A 30 -0.51 -0.30 -6.19
N THR A 31 0.71 0.25 -6.25
CA THR A 31 1.56 0.21 -7.44
C THR A 31 1.86 -1.23 -7.86
N VAL A 32 2.30 -2.11 -6.95
CA VAL A 32 2.59 -3.49 -7.33
C VAL A 32 1.35 -4.26 -7.75
N CYS A 33 0.20 -4.05 -7.09
CA CYS A 33 -1.05 -4.72 -7.44
C CYS A 33 -1.54 -4.28 -8.83
N LEU A 34 -1.40 -3.00 -9.18
CA LEU A 34 -1.80 -2.46 -10.49
C LEU A 34 -0.84 -2.87 -11.62
N LEU A 35 0.46 -2.97 -11.34
CA LEU A 35 1.46 -3.38 -12.34
C LEU A 35 1.50 -4.89 -12.58
N PHE A 36 1.07 -5.71 -11.62
CA PHE A 36 1.17 -7.16 -11.74
C PHE A 36 0.42 -7.76 -12.95
N PRO A 37 -0.79 -7.32 -13.34
CA PRO A 37 -1.43 -7.77 -14.58
C PRO A 37 -0.58 -7.51 -15.83
N LEU A 38 0.13 -6.38 -15.89
CA LEU A 38 1.04 -6.05 -16.99
C LEU A 38 2.28 -6.96 -16.97
N GLN A 39 2.81 -7.22 -15.77
CA GLN A 39 3.92 -8.15 -15.56
C GLN A 39 3.53 -9.57 -15.99
N LEU A 40 2.35 -10.05 -15.60
CA LEU A 40 1.80 -11.34 -15.99
C LEU A 40 1.58 -11.42 -17.50
N PHE A 41 1.02 -10.36 -18.10
CA PHE A 41 0.83 -10.29 -19.54
C PHE A 41 2.15 -10.36 -20.31
N TYR A 42 3.17 -9.62 -19.87
CA TYR A 42 4.52 -9.70 -20.44
C TYR A 42 5.06 -11.14 -20.40
N TRP A 43 4.91 -11.84 -19.27
CA TRP A 43 5.33 -13.23 -19.13
C TRP A 43 4.56 -14.20 -20.02
N LEU A 44 3.25 -14.02 -20.16
CA LEU A 44 2.42 -14.82 -21.08
C LEU A 44 2.87 -14.65 -22.53
N VAL A 45 3.16 -13.42 -22.96
CA VAL A 45 3.65 -13.14 -24.33
C VAL A 45 4.99 -13.82 -24.56
N CYS A 46 5.92 -13.68 -23.62
CA CYS A 46 7.24 -14.28 -23.80
C CYS A 46 7.22 -15.81 -23.70
N TRP A 47 6.29 -16.38 -22.92
CA TRP A 47 6.01 -17.83 -22.91
C TRP A 47 5.54 -18.32 -24.28
N GLN A 48 4.57 -17.62 -24.91
CA GLN A 48 4.08 -17.95 -26.25
C GLN A 48 5.18 -17.84 -27.31
N ARG A 49 6.06 -16.84 -27.20
CA ARG A 49 7.16 -16.61 -28.14
C ARG A 49 8.40 -17.50 -27.89
N LYS A 50 8.38 -18.32 -26.84
CA LYS A 50 9.52 -19.17 -26.43
C LYS A 50 10.82 -18.38 -26.22
N CYS A 51 10.72 -17.09 -25.89
CA CYS A 51 11.88 -16.20 -25.74
C CYS A 51 12.58 -16.34 -24.38
N LEU A 52 12.08 -17.21 -23.51
CA LEU A 52 12.51 -17.28 -22.13
C LEU A 52 12.78 -18.71 -21.70
N ASN A 53 13.96 -18.94 -21.15
CA ASN A 53 14.37 -20.19 -20.53
C ASN A 53 13.85 -20.29 -19.08
N TRP A 54 12.56 -20.06 -18.84
CA TRP A 54 11.97 -19.95 -17.48
C TRP A 54 11.36 -21.25 -16.93
N ARG A 55 11.95 -22.40 -17.22
CA ARG A 55 11.52 -23.69 -16.65
C ARG A 55 12.29 -24.07 -15.38
N THR A 56 12.70 -23.09 -14.58
CA THR A 56 13.25 -23.39 -13.25
C THR A 56 12.11 -23.54 -12.25
N ALA A 57 12.21 -24.49 -11.32
CA ALA A 57 11.22 -24.69 -10.26
C ALA A 57 10.92 -23.39 -9.49
N SER A 58 11.96 -22.54 -9.32
CA SER A 58 11.88 -21.25 -8.65
C SER A 58 10.88 -20.25 -9.26
N PHE A 59 10.72 -20.23 -10.59
CA PHE A 59 9.77 -19.29 -11.21
C PHE A 59 8.32 -19.73 -11.00
N ARG A 60 8.09 -21.05 -11.01
CA ARG A 60 6.75 -21.59 -10.75
C ARG A 60 6.33 -21.33 -9.31
N GLU A 61 7.21 -21.59 -8.35
CA GLU A 61 7.00 -21.24 -6.94
C GLU A 61 6.69 -19.75 -6.79
N TYR A 62 7.43 -18.89 -7.50
CA TYR A 62 7.18 -17.47 -7.51
C TYR A 62 5.74 -17.15 -7.98
N ILE A 63 5.33 -17.66 -9.16
CA ILE A 63 4.02 -17.39 -9.75
C ILE A 63 2.89 -17.88 -8.85
N ASP A 64 3.01 -19.09 -8.29
CA ASP A 64 1.96 -19.66 -7.44
C ASP A 64 1.72 -18.77 -6.20
N GLY A 65 2.79 -18.32 -5.54
CA GLY A 65 2.69 -17.38 -4.42
C GLY A 65 2.15 -16.00 -4.84
N ALA A 66 2.61 -15.47 -5.99
CA ALA A 66 2.15 -14.18 -6.52
C ALA A 66 0.65 -14.21 -6.83
N MET A 67 0.16 -15.28 -7.46
CA MET A 67 -1.26 -15.45 -7.80
C MET A 67 -2.15 -15.58 -6.57
N ILE A 68 -1.70 -16.26 -5.51
CA ILE A 68 -2.45 -16.35 -4.25
C ILE A 68 -2.57 -14.97 -3.60
N LEU A 69 -1.47 -14.23 -3.48
CA LEU A 69 -1.45 -12.94 -2.81
C LEU A 69 -2.20 -11.86 -3.61
N TRP A 70 -1.93 -11.76 -4.91
CA TRP A 70 -2.62 -10.82 -5.79
C TRP A 70 -4.10 -11.19 -5.96
N GLY A 71 -4.40 -12.49 -6.09
CA GLY A 71 -5.78 -12.99 -6.13
C GLY A 71 -6.54 -12.67 -4.85
N GLY A 72 -5.90 -12.81 -3.68
CA GLY A 72 -6.45 -12.38 -2.40
C GLY A 72 -6.79 -10.89 -2.39
N TRP A 73 -5.88 -10.03 -2.86
CA TRP A 73 -6.13 -8.59 -3.01
C TRP A 73 -7.31 -8.32 -3.97
N ALA A 74 -7.30 -8.92 -5.15
CA ALA A 74 -8.31 -8.71 -6.17
C ALA A 74 -9.71 -9.16 -5.71
N LEU A 75 -9.81 -10.35 -5.09
CA LEU A 75 -11.07 -10.87 -4.57
C LEU A 75 -11.63 -10.06 -3.41
N HIS A 76 -10.78 -9.44 -2.60
CA HIS A 76 -11.23 -8.55 -1.53
C HIS A 76 -11.49 -7.13 -2.00
N TYR A 77 -10.99 -6.71 -3.17
CA TYR A 77 -11.14 -5.32 -3.63
C TYR A 77 -12.18 -5.16 -4.75
N LEU A 78 -12.12 -6.01 -5.78
CA LEU A 78 -12.96 -5.88 -6.97
C LEU A 78 -14.47 -5.96 -6.69
N PRO A 79 -14.99 -6.78 -5.74
CA PRO A 79 -16.42 -6.80 -5.46
C PRO A 79 -16.98 -5.46 -5.01
N PHE A 80 -16.19 -4.61 -4.34
CA PHE A 80 -16.63 -3.30 -3.87
C PHE A 80 -16.99 -2.34 -5.01
N PHE A 81 -16.44 -2.53 -6.22
CA PHE A 81 -16.81 -1.74 -7.40
C PHE A 81 -18.21 -2.08 -7.93
N ALA A 82 -18.72 -3.29 -7.65
CA ALA A 82 -20.06 -3.71 -8.02
C ALA A 82 -21.10 -3.44 -6.93
N MET A 83 -20.68 -2.99 -5.74
CA MET A 83 -21.60 -2.70 -4.65
C MET A 83 -22.28 -1.34 -4.85
N GLY A 84 -23.62 -1.32 -4.81
CA GLY A 84 -24.43 -0.10 -4.93
C GLY A 84 -24.63 0.67 -3.61
N ARG A 85 -23.72 0.55 -2.65
CA ARG A 85 -23.80 1.20 -1.33
C ARG A 85 -22.54 1.98 -1.04
N VAL A 86 -22.63 2.92 -0.10
CA VAL A 86 -21.49 3.69 0.38
C VAL A 86 -20.46 2.76 1.01
N THR A 87 -19.20 2.91 0.59
CA THR A 87 -18.05 2.17 1.14
C THR A 87 -17.03 3.15 1.69
N TYR A 88 -16.52 2.83 2.87
CA TYR A 88 -15.51 3.61 3.59
C TYR A 88 -14.14 2.95 3.52
N ILE A 89 -13.10 3.69 3.91
CA ILE A 89 -11.70 3.25 3.81
C ILE A 89 -11.40 1.95 4.57
N HIS A 90 -12.07 1.69 5.70
CA HIS A 90 -11.93 0.43 6.44
C HIS A 90 -12.32 -0.82 5.63
N HIS A 91 -13.23 -0.69 4.66
CA HIS A 91 -13.61 -1.80 3.77
C HIS A 91 -12.44 -2.25 2.88
N TYR A 92 -11.46 -1.38 2.65
CA TYR A 92 -10.25 -1.71 1.90
C TYR A 92 -9.20 -2.43 2.74
N LEU A 93 -9.26 -2.40 4.08
CA LEU A 93 -8.22 -2.98 4.94
C LEU A 93 -7.94 -4.48 4.68
N PRO A 94 -8.95 -5.35 4.45
CA PRO A 94 -8.70 -6.73 4.06
C PRO A 94 -7.91 -6.86 2.76
N ALA A 95 -8.26 -6.07 1.73
CA ALA A 95 -7.51 -6.05 0.48
C ALA A 95 -6.10 -5.51 0.69
N LEU A 96 -5.95 -4.43 1.46
CA LEU A 96 -4.65 -3.83 1.79
C LEU A 96 -3.71 -4.85 2.46
N TYR A 97 -4.22 -5.71 3.34
CA TYR A 97 -3.43 -6.78 3.96
C TYR A 97 -2.76 -7.69 2.92
N PHE A 98 -3.55 -8.22 1.98
CA PHE A 98 -3.01 -8.99 0.86
C PHE A 98 -2.07 -8.17 -0.01
N GLY A 99 -2.38 -6.89 -0.26
CA GLY A 99 -1.53 -5.98 -1.02
C GLY A 99 -0.16 -5.73 -0.39
N ILE A 100 -0.08 -5.61 0.94
CA ILE A 100 1.19 -5.43 1.67
C ILE A 100 2.02 -6.72 1.65
N LEU A 101 1.39 -7.88 1.86
CA LEU A 101 2.07 -9.17 1.71
C LEU A 101 2.60 -9.34 0.29
N PHE A 102 1.79 -8.97 -0.71
CA PHE A 102 2.19 -9.00 -2.10
C PHE A 102 3.34 -8.03 -2.41
N LEU A 103 3.34 -6.82 -1.85
CA LEU A 103 4.44 -5.87 -1.94
C LEU A 103 5.74 -6.45 -1.39
N ALA A 104 5.71 -7.02 -0.17
CA ALA A 104 6.89 -7.64 0.42
C ALA A 104 7.41 -8.81 -0.44
N TYR A 105 6.49 -9.65 -0.93
CA TYR A 105 6.80 -10.77 -1.82
C TYR A 105 7.45 -10.30 -3.13
N GLN A 106 6.94 -9.23 -3.73
CA GLN A 106 7.50 -8.65 -4.96
C GLN A 106 8.87 -8.04 -4.74
N ILE A 107 9.04 -7.25 -3.67
CA ILE A 107 10.35 -6.66 -3.33
C ILE A 107 11.38 -7.75 -3.14
N TYR A 108 11.06 -8.82 -2.40
CA TYR A 108 11.99 -9.92 -2.15
C TYR A 108 12.38 -10.64 -3.45
N ASN A 109 11.40 -11.14 -4.21
CA ASN A 109 11.68 -11.99 -5.38
C ASN A 109 12.36 -11.22 -6.51
N VAL A 110 11.89 -10.01 -6.82
CA VAL A 110 12.51 -9.16 -7.84
C VAL A 110 13.94 -8.80 -7.43
N SER A 111 14.15 -8.42 -6.17
CA SER A 111 15.50 -8.12 -5.68
C SER A 111 16.41 -9.35 -5.72
N ALA A 112 15.90 -10.53 -5.35
CA ALA A 112 16.68 -11.76 -5.38
C ALA A 112 17.09 -12.19 -6.80
N TRP A 113 16.31 -11.84 -7.83
CA TRP A 113 16.67 -12.13 -9.22
C TRP A 113 17.80 -11.25 -9.76
N TYR A 114 17.91 -10.01 -9.30
CA TYR A 114 18.83 -9.02 -9.88
C TYR A 114 19.97 -8.59 -8.97
N LEU A 115 19.86 -8.81 -7.66
CA LEU A 115 20.80 -8.29 -6.66
C LEU A 115 21.57 -9.40 -5.95
N SER A 116 22.78 -9.07 -5.50
CA SER A 116 23.52 -9.93 -4.55
C SER A 116 22.81 -10.03 -3.21
N GLU A 117 23.07 -11.09 -2.44
CA GLU A 117 22.48 -11.26 -1.10
C GLU A 117 22.75 -10.08 -0.15
N ARG A 118 23.95 -9.48 -0.23
CA ARG A 118 24.29 -8.30 0.57
C ARG A 118 23.43 -7.10 0.20
N SER A 119 23.23 -6.88 -1.10
CA SER A 119 22.38 -5.80 -1.60
C SER A 119 20.91 -6.05 -1.27
N LEU A 120 20.42 -7.29 -1.41
CA LEU A 120 19.07 -7.68 -1.00
C LEU A 120 18.81 -7.35 0.47
N ARG A 121 19.71 -7.73 1.38
CA ARG A 121 19.58 -7.40 2.82
C ARG A 121 19.52 -5.90 3.07
N ARG A 122 20.31 -5.10 2.33
CA ARG A 122 20.27 -3.63 2.42
C ARG A 122 18.94 -3.07 1.95
N VAL A 123 18.39 -3.58 0.83
CA VAL A 123 17.07 -3.17 0.33
C VAL A 123 15.99 -3.48 1.36
N LEU A 124 15.96 -4.71 1.89
CA LEU A 124 14.99 -5.11 2.91
C LEU A 124 15.10 -4.24 4.17
N PHE A 125 16.33 -3.99 4.64
CA PHE A 125 16.57 -3.10 5.77
C PHE A 125 16.07 -1.67 5.50
N ALA A 126 16.37 -1.12 4.33
CA ALA A 126 15.89 0.21 3.93
C ALA A 126 14.36 0.26 3.88
N CYS A 127 13.69 -0.76 3.34
CA CYS A 127 12.24 -0.87 3.37
C CYS A 127 11.69 -0.85 4.80
N CYS A 128 12.26 -1.62 5.72
CA CYS A 128 11.86 -1.62 7.13
C CYS A 128 12.01 -0.24 7.77
N VAL A 129 13.16 0.42 7.57
CA VAL A 129 13.40 1.77 8.10
C VAL A 129 12.40 2.79 7.54
N THR A 130 12.11 2.74 6.24
CA THR A 130 11.12 3.64 5.60
C THR A 130 9.72 3.44 6.16
N VAL A 131 9.29 2.19 6.38
CA VAL A 131 7.98 1.90 6.96
C VAL A 131 7.91 2.38 8.41
N LEU A 132 8.94 2.13 9.22
CA LEU A 132 9.01 2.60 10.61
C LEU A 132 9.03 4.13 10.69
N PHE A 133 9.78 4.79 9.82
CA PHE A 133 9.79 6.24 9.70
C PHE A 133 8.41 6.79 9.34
N GLY A 134 7.74 6.20 8.34
CA GLY A 134 6.38 6.58 7.97
C GLY A 134 5.41 6.43 9.16
N PHE A 135 5.48 5.32 9.90
CA PHE A 135 4.65 5.15 11.09
C PHE A 135 4.96 6.21 12.15
N TRP A 136 6.23 6.43 12.47
CA TRP A 136 6.64 7.44 13.46
C TRP A 136 6.13 8.83 13.10
N TRP A 137 6.29 9.24 11.83
CA TRP A 137 5.84 10.53 11.32
C TRP A 137 4.32 10.73 11.43
N PHE A 138 3.53 9.72 11.09
CA PHE A 138 2.06 9.78 11.11
C PHE A 138 1.43 9.31 12.43
N SER A 139 2.23 8.84 13.39
CA SER A 139 1.74 8.29 14.67
C SER A 139 0.84 9.24 15.48
N PRO A 140 1.01 10.58 15.46
CA PRO A 140 0.08 11.49 16.13
C PRO A 140 -1.36 11.37 15.63
N LEU A 141 -1.56 11.07 14.34
CA LEU A 141 -2.89 10.91 13.75
C LEU A 141 -3.57 9.59 14.17
N THR A 142 -2.79 8.60 14.59
CA THR A 142 -3.26 7.28 15.05
C THR A 142 -3.47 7.25 16.56
N TYR A 143 -2.52 7.77 17.34
CA TYR A 143 -2.59 7.76 18.81
C TYR A 143 -3.47 8.87 19.38
N GLY A 144 -3.76 9.89 18.58
CA GLY A 144 -4.54 11.05 18.98
C GLY A 144 -3.63 12.26 19.16
N TRP A 145 -4.13 13.41 18.72
CA TRP A 145 -3.47 14.70 18.92
C TRP A 145 -4.37 15.63 19.73
N ASP A 146 -3.91 16.05 20.90
CA ASP A 146 -4.63 16.92 21.83
C ASP A 146 -4.27 18.41 21.68
N LYS A 147 -3.34 18.72 20.78
CA LYS A 147 -2.80 20.07 20.53
C LYS A 147 -3.48 20.75 19.33
N PRO A 148 -3.13 22.03 19.04
CA PRO A 148 -3.62 22.73 17.85
C PRO A 148 -3.29 21.97 16.56
N ILE A 149 -4.22 22.06 15.61
CA ILE A 149 -4.14 21.38 14.32
C ILE A 149 -3.04 21.95 13.41
N THR A 150 -2.64 23.21 13.63
CA THR A 150 -1.53 23.87 12.93
C THR A 150 -0.23 23.10 12.99
N ASP A 151 0.00 22.37 14.08
CA ASP A 151 1.22 21.57 14.29
C ASP A 151 1.28 20.37 13.33
N LEU A 152 0.13 19.92 12.81
CA LEU A 152 0.00 18.78 11.91
C LEU A 152 0.10 19.17 10.43
N LYS A 153 0.30 20.46 10.10
CA LYS A 153 0.38 20.94 8.70
C LYS A 153 1.41 20.16 7.88
N GLY A 154 2.54 19.77 8.47
CA GLY A 154 3.59 18.99 7.81
C GLY A 154 3.20 17.54 7.44
N MET A 155 2.06 17.04 7.94
CA MET A 155 1.53 15.72 7.64
C MET A 155 0.57 15.71 6.44
N GLN A 156 0.20 16.88 5.90
CA GLN A 156 -0.62 16.99 4.70
C GLN A 156 0.24 16.82 3.44
N TRP A 157 0.51 15.57 3.05
CA TRP A 157 1.33 15.29 1.87
C TRP A 157 0.57 15.35 0.54
N ALA A 158 -0.76 15.19 0.59
CA ALA A 158 -1.64 15.42 -0.55
C ALA A 158 -2.66 16.49 -0.18
N SER A 159 -3.03 17.35 -1.14
CA SER A 159 -4.01 18.42 -0.91
C SER A 159 -5.34 17.89 -0.38
N SER A 160 -5.76 16.72 -0.90
CA SER A 160 -7.00 16.04 -0.53
C SER A 160 -7.01 15.43 0.88
N TRP A 161 -5.94 15.56 1.67
CA TRP A 161 -5.93 15.06 3.05
C TRP A 161 -6.42 16.15 4.00
N PRO A 162 -7.58 15.98 4.67
CA PRO A 162 -8.16 16.99 5.56
C PRO A 162 -7.47 17.03 6.93
N VAL A 163 -6.14 17.15 6.93
CA VAL A 163 -5.30 17.17 8.14
C VAL A 163 -5.38 18.52 8.83
N TYR A 164 -5.27 19.60 8.06
CA TYR A 164 -5.22 20.97 8.56
C TYR A 164 -6.28 21.84 7.88
N GLU A 165 -6.31 21.85 6.54
CA GLU A 165 -7.34 22.51 5.75
C GLU A 165 -8.41 21.50 5.34
N ASP A 166 -9.69 21.87 5.42
CA ASP A 166 -10.78 21.12 4.82
C ASP A 166 -11.21 21.82 3.53
N GLU A 167 -10.87 21.24 2.37
CA GLU A 167 -11.31 21.79 1.07
C GLU A 167 -12.84 21.75 0.90
N PHE A 168 -13.58 21.06 1.78
CA PHE A 168 -15.03 20.92 1.73
C PHE A 168 -15.78 21.77 2.78
N GLU A 169 -15.07 22.51 3.64
CA GLU A 169 -15.66 23.57 4.47
C GLU A 169 -15.65 24.89 3.68
N LEU A 170 -16.76 25.15 2.97
CA LEU A 170 -17.12 26.47 2.43
C LEU A 170 -17.86 27.30 3.47
#